data_AF-A0A9E3AIR5-F1
#
_entry.id   AF-A0A9E3AIR5-F1
#
_cell.length_a   1.000
_cell.length_b   1.000
_cell.length_c   1.000
_cell.angle_alpha   90.00
_cell.angle_beta   90.00
_cell.angle_gamma   90.00
#
_symmetry.space_group_name_H-M   'P 1'
#
loop_
_entity.id
_entity.type
_entity.pdbx_description
1 polymer ?
#
loop_
_entity_poly.entity_id
_entity_poly.type
_entity_poly.pdbx_seq_one_letter_code
_entity_poly.pdbx_strand_id
1 'polypeptide(L)'
;MAEGRIGDPRRGRIAFERYVEDAWLPHHVMEPSTRESYTYSIRRNIIPEFGSMRMIDIMPEHVREWITILQDNGVSPATIKKNKMILSVIFTTALNDQVVFLHPCKGVKTPTVPVKSYPIITPEQFDTIYQALPDAEAQLLVETDIESGLRWGEITELRVKDLNFQTHILTVSRAVVELNRKFHPQGERFLVKEYPKNNKNRCMKLSVQIVHKLQAHRDAQQLDRHDLLFAIRDQEDRKPILRIAPNPDELGLTSPNDKGRQYKHGTTSGYGAGKCRCEHCRAACAIYRAQRRAQGKDNPRAPRTLDTDGHIPNDWFRNDAWNPAVKKAGLEKGVRVHDLRHAHASWVLAGGADLQVVKERMGHGSITTTERYLHTLPDTADKTALTALSNIRNRSTKK
;
A
#
# COMPACT_ATOMS: atom_id res chain seq x y z
N MET A 1 20.86 -44.41 17.74
CA MET A 1 20.67 -43.40 16.67
C MET A 1 20.13 -44.14 15.46
N ALA A 2 18.84 -44.00 15.16
CA ALA A 2 18.24 -44.66 14.00
C ALA A 2 18.22 -43.65 12.85
N GLU A 3 19.10 -43.84 11.87
CA GLU A 3 19.09 -43.11 10.61
C GLU A 3 17.72 -43.30 9.96
N GLY A 4 16.94 -42.21 9.87
CA GLY A 4 15.61 -42.22 9.27
C GLY A 4 15.72 -42.61 7.80
N ARG A 5 15.23 -43.81 7.46
CA ARG A 5 15.17 -44.31 6.08
C ARG A 5 14.43 -43.31 5.19
N ILE A 6 14.95 -43.13 3.98
CA ILE A 6 14.29 -42.44 2.86
C ILE A 6 12.87 -43.02 2.73
N GLY A 7 11.86 -42.16 2.77
CA GLY A 7 10.45 -42.56 2.69
C GLY A 7 9.79 -43.07 3.98
N ASP A 8 10.30 -42.76 5.19
CA ASP A 8 9.59 -43.10 6.45
C ASP A 8 8.19 -42.42 6.52
N PRO A 9 7.08 -43.19 6.47
CA PRO A 9 5.72 -42.65 6.49
C PRO A 9 5.40 -41.88 7.78
N ARG A 10 6.20 -42.05 8.84
CA ARG A 10 6.03 -41.33 10.10
C ARG A 10 6.28 -39.82 9.94
N ARG A 11 7.09 -39.41 8.96
CA ARG A 11 7.37 -37.98 8.69
C ARG A 11 6.10 -37.21 8.32
N GLY A 12 5.23 -37.82 7.51
CA GLY A 12 3.97 -37.23 7.08
C GLY A 12 2.85 -37.21 8.12
N ARG A 13 3.04 -37.85 9.29
CA ARG A 13 2.04 -37.87 10.38
C ARG A 13 2.00 -36.59 11.19
N ILE A 14 2.96 -35.68 10.99
CA ILE A 14 2.95 -34.35 11.60
C ILE A 14 1.72 -33.56 11.12
N ALA A 15 1.10 -32.80 12.02
CA ALA A 15 0.03 -31.87 11.67
C ALA A 15 0.57 -30.75 10.77
N PHE A 16 -0.25 -30.27 9.83
CA PHE A 16 0.14 -29.21 8.90
C PHE A 16 0.60 -27.94 9.62
N GLU A 17 -0.15 -27.50 10.63
CA GLU A 17 0.20 -26.30 11.40
C GLU A 17 1.59 -26.43 12.02
N ARG A 18 1.86 -27.57 12.66
CA ARG A 18 3.15 -27.84 13.28
C ARG A 18 4.29 -27.90 12.26
N TYR A 19 4.06 -28.53 11.10
CA TYR A 19 5.06 -28.53 10.02
C TYR A 19 5.36 -27.09 9.55
N VAL A 20 4.33 -26.27 9.38
CA VAL A 20 4.49 -24.88 8.95
C VAL A 20 5.22 -24.04 10.00
N GLU A 21 4.84 -24.11 11.26
CA GLU A 21 5.42 -23.26 12.32
C GLU A 21 6.82 -23.70 12.75
N ASP A 22 7.08 -25.00 12.85
CA ASP A 22 8.35 -25.52 13.38
C ASP A 22 9.41 -25.73 12.28
N ALA A 23 9.00 -26.26 11.12
CA ALA A 23 9.92 -26.70 10.07
C ALA A 23 10.01 -25.71 8.91
N TRP A 24 8.89 -25.29 8.34
CA TRP A 24 8.89 -24.54 7.09
C TRP A 24 9.11 -23.04 7.29
N LEU A 25 8.25 -22.36 8.04
CA LEU A 25 8.24 -20.89 8.13
C LEU A 25 9.54 -20.31 8.72
N PRO A 26 10.17 -20.90 9.75
CA PRO A 26 11.43 -20.40 10.28
C PRO A 26 12.57 -20.46 9.25
N HIS A 27 12.69 -21.59 8.55
CA HIS A 27 13.82 -21.91 7.67
C HIS A 27 13.63 -21.49 6.21
N HIS A 28 12.40 -21.17 5.77
CA HIS A 28 12.15 -20.75 4.41
C HIS A 28 12.70 -19.34 4.14
N VAL A 29 13.71 -19.25 3.27
CA VAL A 29 14.39 -17.99 2.91
C VAL A 29 13.44 -17.10 2.11
N MET A 30 13.09 -15.96 2.68
CA MET A 30 12.23 -14.96 2.04
C MET A 30 12.42 -13.59 2.68
N GLU A 31 12.07 -12.55 1.93
CA GLU A 31 12.06 -11.17 2.40
C GLU A 31 11.18 -10.98 3.65
N PRO A 32 11.58 -10.13 4.62
CA PRO A 32 10.80 -9.89 5.85
C PRO A 32 9.34 -9.50 5.59
N SER A 33 9.10 -8.62 4.61
CA SER A 33 7.75 -8.23 4.19
C SER A 33 6.94 -9.38 3.58
N THR A 34 7.62 -10.28 2.86
CA THR A 34 7.00 -11.50 2.32
C THR A 34 6.65 -12.44 3.46
N ARG A 35 7.54 -12.61 4.44
CA ARG A 35 7.33 -13.43 5.65
C ARG A 35 6.15 -12.94 6.46
N GLU A 36 6.03 -11.63 6.69
CA GLU A 36 4.88 -11.03 7.38
C GLU A 36 3.57 -11.34 6.62
N SER A 37 3.54 -11.02 5.32
CA SER A 37 2.37 -11.27 4.45
C SER A 37 1.99 -12.76 4.38
N TYR A 38 2.98 -13.66 4.33
CA TYR A 38 2.77 -15.11 4.34
C TYR A 38 2.20 -15.55 5.69
N THR A 39 2.80 -15.12 6.80
CA THR A 39 2.35 -15.47 8.15
C THR A 39 0.88 -15.08 8.37
N TYR A 40 0.50 -13.87 7.96
CA TYR A 40 -0.89 -13.42 8.05
C TYR A 40 -1.83 -14.27 7.19
N SER A 41 -1.44 -14.56 5.94
CA SER A 41 -2.27 -15.34 5.00
C SER A 41 -2.43 -16.79 5.47
N ILE A 42 -1.37 -17.38 5.99
CA ILE A 42 -1.34 -18.75 6.55
C ILE A 42 -2.29 -18.83 7.75
N ARG A 43 -2.10 -17.97 8.76
CA ARG A 43 -2.92 -18.00 9.98
C ARG A 43 -4.40 -17.70 9.72
N ARG A 44 -4.69 -16.75 8.83
CA ARG A 44 -6.07 -16.31 8.59
C ARG A 44 -6.84 -17.24 7.67
N ASN A 45 -6.20 -17.78 6.62
CA ASN A 45 -6.94 -18.45 5.54
C ASN A 45 -6.55 -19.92 5.36
N ILE A 46 -5.37 -20.38 5.81
CA ILE A 46 -4.87 -21.74 5.54
C ILE A 46 -4.97 -22.63 6.78
N ILE A 47 -4.44 -22.18 7.93
CA ILE A 47 -4.47 -22.93 9.19
C ILE A 47 -5.89 -23.33 9.63
N PRO A 48 -6.92 -22.48 9.51
CA PRO A 48 -8.27 -22.87 9.95
C PRO A 48 -8.81 -24.12 9.27
N GLU A 49 -8.38 -24.39 8.04
CA GLU A 49 -8.79 -25.56 7.26
C GLU A 49 -7.85 -26.75 7.48
N PHE A 50 -6.56 -26.55 7.22
CA PHE A 50 -5.61 -27.65 7.14
C PHE A 50 -4.86 -27.93 8.44
N GLY A 51 -4.89 -27.01 9.41
CA GLY A 51 -3.94 -26.98 10.53
C GLY A 51 -3.86 -28.27 11.33
N SER A 52 -5.01 -28.87 11.63
CA SER A 52 -5.15 -30.12 12.38
C SER A 52 -4.95 -31.38 11.53
N MET A 53 -5.01 -31.27 10.20
CA MET A 53 -4.81 -32.40 9.29
C MET A 53 -3.35 -32.82 9.28
N ARG A 54 -3.11 -34.12 9.11
CA ARG A 54 -1.75 -34.63 8.91
C ARG A 54 -1.29 -34.29 7.50
N MET A 55 -0.01 -33.96 7.34
CA MET A 55 0.57 -33.62 6.03
C MET A 55 0.29 -34.69 4.96
N ILE A 56 0.34 -35.97 5.34
CA ILE A 56 0.09 -37.11 4.44
C ILE A 56 -1.37 -37.30 4.02
N ASP A 57 -2.31 -36.77 4.80
CA ASP A 57 -3.76 -36.93 4.59
C ASP A 57 -4.33 -35.76 3.75
N ILE A 58 -3.55 -34.71 3.48
CA ILE A 58 -3.99 -33.58 2.66
C ILE A 58 -3.89 -33.95 1.18
N MET A 59 -5.02 -33.83 0.50
CA MET A 59 -5.24 -34.35 -0.86
C MET A 59 -5.85 -33.26 -1.75
N PRO A 60 -5.80 -33.40 -3.09
CA PRO A 60 -6.35 -32.39 -4.01
C PRO A 60 -7.83 -32.06 -3.82
N GLU A 61 -8.64 -33.01 -3.33
CA GLU A 61 -10.05 -32.78 -2.95
C GLU A 61 -10.20 -31.76 -1.83
N HIS A 62 -9.40 -31.87 -0.76
CA HIS A 62 -9.42 -30.92 0.36
C HIS A 62 -9.05 -29.51 -0.10
N VAL A 63 -8.11 -29.37 -1.04
CA VAL A 63 -7.76 -28.06 -1.62
C VAL A 63 -8.90 -27.48 -2.48
N ARG A 64 -9.65 -28.32 -3.20
CA ARG A 64 -10.83 -27.88 -3.98
C ARG A 64 -11.98 -27.45 -3.07
N GLU A 65 -12.25 -28.20 -2.02
CA GLU A 65 -13.24 -27.88 -1.00
C GLU A 65 -12.89 -26.55 -0.32
N TRP A 66 -11.66 -26.40 0.14
CA TRP A 66 -11.17 -25.14 0.73
C TRP A 66 -11.31 -23.93 -0.20
N ILE A 67 -11.00 -24.08 -1.49
CA ILE A 67 -11.21 -22.99 -2.47
C ILE A 67 -12.69 -22.61 -2.55
N THR A 68 -13.59 -23.60 -2.53
CA THR A 68 -15.06 -23.38 -2.53
C THR A 68 -15.48 -22.61 -1.27
N ILE A 69 -15.01 -23.04 -0.09
CA ILE A 69 -15.25 -22.35 1.19
C ILE A 69 -14.77 -20.89 1.14
N LEU A 70 -13.60 -20.63 0.57
CA LEU A 70 -13.10 -19.25 0.43
C LEU A 70 -13.98 -18.41 -0.51
N GLN A 71 -14.48 -18.99 -1.60
CA GLN A 71 -15.40 -18.31 -2.51
C GLN A 71 -16.73 -17.98 -1.84
N ASP A 72 -17.31 -18.94 -1.12
CA ASP A 72 -18.58 -18.77 -0.41
C ASP A 72 -18.49 -17.72 0.70
N ASN A 73 -17.31 -17.61 1.34
CA ASN A 73 -16.99 -16.55 2.30
C ASN A 73 -16.65 -15.18 1.66
N GLY A 74 -16.79 -15.04 0.35
CA GLY A 74 -16.59 -13.78 -0.37
C GLY A 74 -15.12 -13.34 -0.50
N VAL A 75 -14.16 -14.26 -0.36
CA VAL A 75 -12.74 -13.95 -0.52
C VAL A 75 -12.43 -13.71 -2.01
N SER A 76 -11.70 -12.63 -2.31
CA SER A 76 -11.43 -12.25 -3.69
C SER A 76 -10.63 -13.32 -4.46
N PRO A 77 -10.86 -13.51 -5.78
CA PRO A 77 -10.09 -14.44 -6.61
C PRO A 77 -8.57 -14.26 -6.53
N ALA A 78 -8.10 -13.00 -6.44
CA ALA A 78 -6.69 -12.69 -6.30
C ALA A 78 -6.11 -13.19 -4.97
N THR A 79 -6.88 -13.05 -3.88
CA THR A 79 -6.52 -13.56 -2.56
C THR A 79 -6.52 -15.09 -2.54
N ILE A 80 -7.51 -15.75 -3.15
CA ILE A 80 -7.55 -17.20 -3.29
C ILE A 80 -6.32 -17.71 -4.06
N LYS A 81 -6.00 -17.09 -5.20
CA LYS A 81 -4.81 -17.44 -5.98
C LYS A 81 -3.52 -17.27 -5.18
N LYS A 82 -3.39 -16.20 -4.39
CA LYS A 82 -2.26 -15.97 -3.49
C LYS A 82 -2.17 -17.06 -2.40
N ASN A 83 -3.27 -17.36 -1.72
CA ASN A 83 -3.28 -18.37 -0.66
C ASN A 83 -2.93 -19.76 -1.21
N LYS A 84 -3.50 -20.15 -2.37
CA LYS A 84 -3.15 -21.40 -3.04
C LYS A 84 -1.67 -21.43 -3.45
N MET A 85 -1.12 -20.30 -3.92
CA MET A 85 0.31 -20.21 -4.24
C MET A 85 1.17 -20.47 -2.99
N ILE A 86 0.85 -19.84 -1.86
CA ILE A 86 1.56 -20.07 -0.59
C ILE A 86 1.48 -21.55 -0.18
N LEU A 87 0.29 -22.14 -0.23
CA LEU A 87 0.08 -23.57 0.06
C LEU A 87 0.92 -24.46 -0.86
N SER A 88 1.02 -24.11 -2.15
CA SER A 88 1.85 -24.81 -3.12
C SER A 88 3.35 -24.70 -2.81
N VAL A 89 3.84 -23.57 -2.29
CA VAL A 89 5.24 -23.44 -1.88
C VAL A 89 5.53 -24.33 -0.67
N ILE A 90 4.62 -24.37 0.31
CA ILE A 90 4.74 -25.25 1.49
C ILE A 90 4.83 -26.72 1.04
N PHE A 91 3.92 -27.17 0.18
CA PHE A 91 3.91 -28.55 -0.29
C PHE A 91 5.04 -28.89 -1.28
N THR A 92 5.60 -27.91 -1.99
CA THR A 92 6.85 -28.10 -2.74
C THR A 92 8.00 -28.46 -1.81
N THR A 93 8.17 -27.71 -0.71
CA THR A 93 9.20 -28.02 0.30
C THR A 93 8.92 -29.36 0.96
N ALA A 94 7.69 -29.62 1.39
CA ALA A 94 7.32 -30.89 2.01
C ALA A 94 7.55 -32.11 1.12
N LEU A 95 7.36 -31.97 -0.20
CA LEU A 95 7.64 -33.03 -1.17
C LEU A 95 9.15 -33.28 -1.30
N ASN A 96 9.94 -32.21 -1.40
CA ASN A 96 11.41 -32.30 -1.47
C ASN A 96 12.01 -32.92 -0.20
N ASP A 97 11.44 -32.61 0.96
CA ASP A 97 11.82 -33.17 2.26
C ASP A 97 11.28 -34.59 2.50
N GLN A 98 10.49 -35.12 1.54
CA GLN A 98 9.81 -36.42 1.61
C GLN A 98 8.88 -36.54 2.83
N VAL A 99 8.28 -35.44 3.25
CA VAL A 99 7.20 -35.40 4.26
C VAL A 99 5.88 -35.86 3.63
N VAL A 100 5.68 -35.54 2.35
CA VAL A 100 4.56 -36.01 1.53
C VAL A 100 5.07 -36.67 0.26
N PHE A 101 4.27 -37.56 -0.34
CA PHE A 101 4.58 -38.21 -1.62
C PHE A 101 3.72 -37.68 -2.79
N LEU A 102 2.72 -36.86 -2.46
CA LEU A 102 1.82 -36.23 -3.41
C LEU A 102 1.82 -34.71 -3.16
N HIS A 103 1.78 -33.92 -4.23
CA HIS A 103 1.62 -32.48 -4.13
C HIS A 103 0.13 -32.09 -4.28
N PRO A 104 -0.62 -31.81 -3.19
CA PRO A 104 -2.07 -31.66 -3.22
C PRO A 104 -2.56 -30.44 -4.01
N CYS A 105 -1.73 -29.41 -4.17
CA CYS A 105 -2.08 -28.22 -4.94
C CYS A 105 -1.91 -28.39 -6.48
N LYS A 106 -1.34 -29.52 -6.93
CA LYS A 106 -1.04 -29.74 -8.36
C LYS A 106 -2.34 -30.08 -9.09
N GLY A 107 -2.60 -29.41 -10.22
CA GLY A 107 -3.82 -29.62 -11.02
C GLY A 107 -5.08 -28.93 -10.49
N VAL A 108 -5.09 -28.40 -9.26
CA VAL A 108 -6.23 -27.67 -8.70
C VAL A 108 -6.34 -26.28 -9.33
N LYS A 109 -7.50 -25.96 -9.92
CA LYS A 109 -7.76 -24.65 -10.54
C LYS A 109 -8.23 -23.64 -9.50
N THR A 110 -7.98 -22.36 -9.75
CA THR A 110 -8.52 -21.23 -8.96
C THR A 110 -9.44 -20.40 -9.84
N PRO A 111 -10.37 -19.62 -9.26
CA PRO A 111 -11.17 -18.67 -10.02
C PRO A 111 -10.30 -17.71 -10.83
N THR A 112 -10.80 -17.34 -12.02
CA THR A 112 -10.13 -16.36 -12.88
C THR A 112 -10.09 -15.01 -12.17
N VAL A 113 -8.91 -14.39 -12.14
CA VAL A 113 -8.78 -13.02 -11.62
C VAL A 113 -9.12 -12.06 -12.76
N PRO A 114 -10.23 -11.31 -12.68
CA PRO A 114 -10.55 -10.35 -13.72
C PRO A 114 -9.47 -9.28 -13.78
N VAL A 115 -9.12 -8.87 -15.00
CA VAL A 115 -8.19 -7.75 -15.22
C VAL A 115 -8.92 -6.48 -14.77
N LYS A 116 -8.42 -5.85 -13.70
CA LYS A 116 -8.91 -4.53 -13.29
C LYS A 116 -8.33 -3.48 -14.22
N SER A 117 -9.23 -2.71 -14.87
CA SER A 117 -8.89 -1.40 -15.40
C SER A 117 -8.71 -0.45 -14.23
N TYR A 118 -7.61 0.31 -14.22
CA TYR A 118 -7.38 1.35 -13.22
C TYR A 118 -7.70 2.69 -13.88
N PRO A 119 -8.64 3.48 -13.34
CA PRO A 119 -8.83 4.84 -13.83
C PRO A 119 -7.51 5.60 -13.64
N ILE A 120 -7.03 6.19 -14.72
CA ILE A 120 -5.84 7.03 -14.71
C ILE A 120 -6.25 8.42 -14.25
N ILE A 121 -5.52 8.98 -13.28
CA ILE A 121 -5.72 10.36 -12.85
C ILE A 121 -5.41 11.28 -14.03
N THR A 122 -6.35 12.15 -14.41
CA THR A 122 -6.11 13.16 -15.46
C THR A 122 -5.31 14.34 -14.90
N PRO A 123 -4.65 15.15 -15.74
CA PRO A 123 -3.95 16.36 -15.28
C PRO A 123 -4.86 17.28 -14.45
N GLU A 124 -6.11 17.48 -14.86
CA GLU A 124 -7.08 18.34 -14.16
C GLU A 124 -7.49 17.75 -12.80
N GLN A 125 -7.65 16.43 -12.72
CA GLN A 125 -7.88 15.73 -11.45
C GLN A 125 -6.66 15.84 -10.53
N PHE A 126 -5.46 15.76 -11.08
CA PHE A 126 -4.24 15.95 -10.30
C PHE A 126 -4.15 17.37 -9.75
N ASP A 127 -4.41 18.39 -10.56
CA ASP A 127 -4.38 19.79 -10.13
C ASP A 127 -5.36 20.05 -8.98
N THR A 128 -6.58 19.53 -9.08
CA THR A 128 -7.59 19.66 -8.01
C THR A 128 -7.18 18.95 -6.72
N ILE A 129 -6.56 17.76 -6.80
CA ILE A 129 -5.98 17.08 -5.64
C ILE A 129 -4.83 17.89 -5.05
N TYR A 130 -3.92 18.38 -5.90
CA TYR A 130 -2.72 19.11 -5.51
C TYR A 130 -3.05 20.38 -4.72
N GLN A 131 -4.04 21.15 -5.19
CA GLN A 131 -4.51 22.35 -4.48
C GLN A 131 -5.23 22.04 -3.16
N ALA A 132 -5.72 20.80 -2.99
CA ALA A 132 -6.43 20.37 -1.79
C ALA A 132 -5.54 19.73 -0.71
N LEU A 133 -4.25 19.48 -1.02
CA LEU A 133 -3.26 18.95 -0.09
C LEU A 133 -3.05 19.88 1.11
N PRO A 134 -2.68 19.34 2.29
CA PRO A 134 -2.70 20.10 3.54
C PRO A 134 -1.60 21.15 3.64
N ASP A 135 -0.43 20.91 3.04
CA ASP A 135 0.77 21.72 3.21
C ASP A 135 1.73 21.58 2.01
N ALA A 136 2.75 22.43 1.98
CA ALA A 136 3.72 22.51 0.89
C ALA A 136 4.62 21.27 0.79
N GLU A 137 4.87 20.54 1.89
CA GLU A 137 5.68 19.32 1.88
C GLU A 137 4.90 18.16 1.24
N ALA A 138 3.61 18.01 1.59
CA ALA A 138 2.72 17.06 0.93
C ALA A 138 2.57 17.35 -0.56
N GLN A 139 2.47 18.62 -0.94
CA GLN A 139 2.47 19.06 -2.35
C GLN A 139 3.76 18.66 -3.06
N LEU A 140 4.92 18.98 -2.49
CA LEU A 140 6.21 18.65 -3.08
C LEU A 140 6.43 17.13 -3.20
N LEU A 141 5.99 16.34 -2.22
CA LEU A 141 6.06 14.88 -2.26
C LEU A 141 5.23 14.33 -3.42
N VAL A 142 3.98 14.75 -3.55
CA VAL A 142 3.06 14.29 -4.60
C VAL A 142 3.50 14.74 -5.99
N GLU A 143 4.02 15.96 -6.11
CA GLU A 143 4.62 16.49 -7.34
C GLU A 143 5.86 15.68 -7.76
N THR A 144 6.71 15.34 -6.79
CA THR A 144 7.87 14.49 -7.04
C THR A 144 7.42 13.09 -7.46
N ASP A 145 6.40 12.50 -6.84
CA ASP A 145 5.89 11.17 -7.20
C ASP A 145 5.34 11.12 -8.63
N ILE A 146 4.50 12.08 -9.03
CA ILE A 146 3.94 12.12 -10.40
C ILE A 146 5.01 12.40 -11.46
N GLU A 147 6.07 13.14 -11.15
CA GLU A 147 7.13 13.45 -12.11
C GLU A 147 8.16 12.32 -12.25
N SER A 148 8.46 11.62 -11.17
CA SER A 148 9.46 10.56 -11.13
C SER A 148 8.87 9.15 -11.34
N GLY A 149 7.60 8.96 -11.00
CA GLY A 149 6.93 7.66 -11.05
C GLY A 149 7.59 6.66 -10.11
N LEU A 150 7.93 7.05 -8.89
CA LEU A 150 8.54 6.17 -7.90
C LEU A 150 7.49 5.27 -7.23
N ARG A 151 7.95 4.27 -6.47
CA ARG A 151 7.08 3.53 -5.54
C ARG A 151 7.09 4.27 -4.22
N TRP A 152 6.02 4.13 -3.43
CA TRP A 152 5.93 4.75 -2.10
C TRP A 152 7.20 4.55 -1.25
N GLY A 153 7.66 3.31 -1.08
CA GLY A 153 8.88 3.03 -0.31
C GLY A 153 10.17 3.56 -0.94
N GLU A 154 10.20 3.84 -2.26
CA GLU A 154 11.35 4.46 -2.91
C GLU A 154 11.34 5.98 -2.68
N ILE A 155 10.19 6.66 -2.83
CA ILE A 155 10.09 8.11 -2.64
C ILE A 155 10.27 8.50 -1.16
N THR A 156 9.75 7.71 -0.22
CA THR A 156 9.89 8.01 1.22
C THR A 156 11.26 7.67 1.79
N GLU A 157 12.13 6.95 1.05
CA GLU A 157 13.54 6.70 1.42
C GLU A 157 14.50 7.59 0.60
N LEU A 158 13.99 8.52 -0.23
CA LEU A 158 14.87 9.45 -0.94
C LEU A 158 15.62 10.32 0.06
N ARG A 159 16.94 10.36 -0.08
CA ARG A 159 17.81 11.24 0.69
C ARG A 159 18.41 12.33 -0.17
N VAL A 160 18.90 13.39 0.45
CA VAL A 160 19.53 14.52 -0.25
C VAL A 160 20.65 14.04 -1.19
N LYS A 161 21.46 13.05 -0.77
CA LYS A 161 22.54 12.46 -1.59
C LYS A 161 22.08 11.78 -2.89
N ASP A 162 20.82 11.39 -2.99
CA ASP A 162 20.31 10.62 -4.13
C ASP A 162 20.02 11.52 -5.33
N LEU A 163 19.91 12.84 -5.12
CA LEU A 163 19.70 13.84 -6.16
C LEU A 163 20.97 14.68 -6.38
N ASN A 164 21.46 14.69 -7.61
CA ASN A 164 22.46 15.66 -8.02
C ASN A 164 21.76 16.93 -8.54
N PHE A 165 21.85 18.01 -7.75
CA PHE A 165 21.18 19.28 -8.04
C PHE A 165 21.75 20.02 -9.26
N GLN A 166 22.97 19.71 -9.70
CA GLN A 166 23.57 20.32 -10.90
C GLN A 166 23.18 19.59 -12.18
N THR A 167 23.18 18.25 -12.16
CA THR A 167 22.88 17.43 -13.35
C THR A 167 21.40 17.07 -13.47
N HIS A 168 20.63 17.29 -12.40
CA HIS A 168 19.22 16.94 -12.24
C HIS A 168 18.96 15.43 -12.30
N ILE A 169 19.99 14.63 -12.00
CA ILE A 169 19.90 13.18 -12.01
C ILE A 169 19.51 12.70 -10.61
N LEU A 170 18.36 12.03 -10.55
CA LEU A 170 17.90 11.28 -9.39
C LEU A 170 18.34 9.82 -9.52
N THR A 171 18.99 9.30 -8.48
CA THR A 171 19.42 7.90 -8.39
C THR A 171 18.53 7.14 -7.42
N VAL A 172 17.85 6.11 -7.91
CA VAL A 172 17.00 5.24 -7.10
C VAL A 172 17.73 3.94 -6.84
N SER A 173 18.29 3.81 -5.64
CA SER A 173 19.08 2.66 -5.21
C SER A 173 18.50 1.94 -3.99
N ARG A 174 17.51 2.54 -3.31
CA ARG A 174 17.01 2.07 -2.02
C ARG A 174 15.50 2.15 -1.95
N ALA A 175 14.93 1.39 -1.03
CA ALA A 175 13.52 1.47 -0.68
C ALA A 175 13.30 1.09 0.77
N VAL A 176 12.40 1.80 1.46
CA VAL A 176 11.96 1.44 2.80
C VAL A 176 10.70 0.57 2.73
N VAL A 177 10.59 -0.38 3.66
CA VAL A 177 9.36 -1.15 3.88
C VAL A 177 8.94 -1.05 5.34
N GLU A 178 7.67 -0.71 5.54
CA GLU A 178 7.03 -0.73 6.86
C GLU A 178 6.65 -2.16 7.24
N LEU A 179 7.03 -2.59 8.44
CA LEU A 179 6.83 -3.92 9.00
C LEU A 179 6.27 -3.84 10.41
N ASN A 180 5.53 -4.87 10.84
CA ASN A 180 5.35 -5.10 12.26
C ASN A 180 6.71 -5.46 12.90
N ARG A 181 6.99 -4.85 14.07
CA ARG A 181 8.25 -5.02 14.82
C ARG A 181 8.69 -6.48 14.98
N LYS A 182 7.75 -7.42 15.09
CA LYS A 182 8.04 -8.87 15.19
C LYS A 182 8.79 -9.42 13.97
N PHE A 183 8.61 -8.82 12.80
CA PHE A 183 9.26 -9.25 11.54
C PHE A 183 10.46 -8.38 11.18
N HIS A 184 10.75 -7.33 11.94
CA HIS A 184 11.93 -6.50 11.74
C HIS A 184 13.16 -7.14 12.41
N PRO A 185 14.32 -7.25 11.73
CA PRO A 185 15.50 -7.89 12.33
C PRO A 185 15.99 -7.19 13.61
N GLN A 186 15.84 -5.86 13.68
CA GLN A 186 16.22 -5.02 14.83
C GLN A 186 15.03 -4.61 15.72
N GLY A 187 13.81 -5.09 15.44
CA GLY A 187 12.62 -4.72 16.22
C GLY A 187 12.04 -3.32 15.95
N GLU A 188 12.51 -2.63 14.91
CA GLU A 188 11.99 -1.33 14.45
C GLU A 188 10.78 -1.52 13.52
N ARG A 189 10.24 -0.42 12.97
CA ARG A 189 9.10 -0.47 12.04
C ARG A 189 9.48 -0.30 10.58
N PHE A 190 10.58 0.37 10.28
CA PHE A 190 10.97 0.71 8.92
C PHE A 190 12.28 0.02 8.58
N LEU A 191 12.21 -0.92 7.63
CA LEU A 191 13.38 -1.62 7.14
C LEU A 191 13.84 -1.00 5.82
N VAL A 192 14.98 -0.31 5.85
CA VAL A 192 15.64 0.18 4.65
C VAL A 192 16.31 -0.97 3.91
N LYS A 193 16.01 -1.10 2.62
CA LYS A 193 16.62 -2.06 1.72
C LYS A 193 17.61 -1.34 0.82
N GLU A 194 18.84 -1.84 0.76
CA GLU A 194 19.92 -1.34 -0.10
C GLU A 194 19.75 -1.68 -1.58
N TYR A 195 18.51 -1.97 -2.00
CA TYR A 195 18.14 -2.26 -3.37
C TYR A 195 16.66 -1.97 -3.62
N PRO A 196 16.27 -1.52 -4.83
CA PRO A 196 14.86 -1.39 -5.21
C PRO A 196 14.23 -2.77 -5.49
N LYS A 197 12.90 -2.84 -5.67
CA LYS A 197 12.13 -4.09 -5.82
C LYS A 197 12.64 -5.09 -6.88
N ASN A 198 13.41 -4.66 -7.88
CA ASN A 198 13.99 -5.53 -8.91
C ASN A 198 15.50 -5.77 -8.75
N ASN A 199 16.08 -5.38 -7.61
CA ASN A 199 17.51 -5.46 -7.30
C ASN A 199 18.42 -4.72 -8.29
N LYS A 200 17.87 -3.72 -8.99
CA LYS A 200 18.58 -2.91 -9.98
C LYS A 200 18.37 -1.44 -9.70
N ASN A 201 19.47 -0.73 -9.53
CA ASN A 201 19.48 0.71 -9.44
C ASN A 201 19.04 1.32 -10.76
N ARG A 202 18.39 2.47 -10.70
CA ARG A 202 18.03 3.23 -11.89
C ARG A 202 18.26 4.71 -11.66
N CYS A 203 18.61 5.40 -12.73
CA CYS A 203 18.76 6.84 -12.74
C CYS A 203 17.71 7.44 -13.66
N MET A 204 17.21 8.61 -13.29
CA MET A 204 16.28 9.37 -14.12
C MET A 204 16.56 10.86 -13.99
N LYS A 205 16.25 11.59 -15.04
CA LYS A 205 16.35 13.04 -15.04
C LYS A 205 15.04 13.66 -14.57
N LEU A 206 15.16 14.61 -13.66
CA LEU A 206 14.07 15.47 -13.20
C LEU A 206 14.10 16.81 -13.94
N SER A 207 12.96 17.47 -13.97
CA SER A 207 12.78 18.82 -14.50
C SER A 207 13.55 19.84 -13.65
N VAL A 208 13.91 20.96 -14.28
CA VAL A 208 14.57 22.06 -13.56
C VAL A 208 13.67 22.60 -12.44
N GLN A 209 12.37 22.65 -12.69
CA GLN A 209 11.38 23.20 -11.76
C GLN A 209 11.31 22.39 -10.46
N ILE A 210 11.19 21.06 -10.54
CA ILE A 210 11.14 20.24 -9.33
C ILE A 210 12.48 20.22 -8.58
N VAL A 211 13.61 20.24 -9.30
CA VAL A 211 14.92 20.29 -8.67
C VAL A 211 15.10 21.58 -7.88
N HIS A 212 14.66 22.72 -8.42
CA HIS A 212 14.65 23.98 -7.67
C HIS A 212 13.76 23.92 -6.42
N LYS A 213 12.56 23.33 -6.52
CA LYS A 213 11.67 23.16 -5.36
C LYS A 213 12.28 22.24 -4.29
N LEU A 214 12.89 21.13 -4.70
CA LEU A 214 13.59 20.20 -3.81
C LEU A 214 14.81 20.86 -3.16
N GLN A 215 15.53 21.71 -3.90
CA GLN A 215 16.66 22.46 -3.35
C GLN A 215 16.19 23.49 -2.32
N ALA A 216 15.14 24.24 -2.62
CA ALA A 216 14.54 25.18 -1.66
C ALA A 216 14.04 24.46 -0.41
N HIS A 217 13.44 23.27 -0.55
CA HIS A 217 13.03 22.45 0.59
C HIS A 217 14.23 21.98 1.42
N ARG A 218 15.30 21.47 0.79
CA ARG A 218 16.56 21.11 1.45
C ARG A 218 17.09 22.28 2.29
N ASP A 219 17.14 23.47 1.72
CA ASP A 219 17.69 24.66 2.37
C ASP A 219 16.80 25.14 3.51
N ALA A 220 15.48 25.17 3.31
CA ALA A 220 14.52 25.57 4.33
C ALA A 220 14.52 24.63 5.56
N GLN A 221 14.70 23.33 5.32
CA GLN A 221 14.75 22.30 6.35
C GLN A 221 16.18 22.02 6.87
N GLN A 222 17.20 22.70 6.33
CA GLN A 222 18.61 22.54 6.67
C GLN A 222 19.10 21.08 6.60
N LEU A 223 18.67 20.35 5.58
CA LEU A 223 18.94 18.91 5.44
C LEU A 223 20.39 18.63 5.04
N ASP A 224 21.03 17.70 5.74
CA ASP A 224 22.32 17.13 5.36
C ASP A 224 22.12 16.04 4.28
N ARG A 225 23.22 15.68 3.63
CA ARG A 225 23.39 14.63 2.64
C ARG A 225 22.67 13.32 2.97
N HIS A 226 22.65 12.91 4.24
CA HIS A 226 22.09 11.62 4.67
C HIS A 226 20.65 11.71 5.18
N ASP A 227 20.07 12.90 5.21
CA ASP A 227 18.71 13.09 5.69
C ASP A 227 17.71 12.72 4.60
N LEU A 228 16.56 12.22 5.05
CA LEU A 228 15.40 12.01 4.21
C LEU A 228 14.97 13.36 3.61
N LEU A 229 14.66 13.38 2.32
CA LEU A 229 14.08 14.55 1.67
C LEU A 229 12.67 14.81 2.21
N PHE A 230 11.88 13.76 2.41
CA PHE A 230 10.54 13.86 2.98
C PHE A 230 10.49 13.06 4.29
N ALA A 231 10.16 13.72 5.40
CA ALA A 231 10.14 13.09 6.71
C ALA A 231 9.05 13.65 7.61
N ILE A 232 8.60 12.84 8.57
CA ILE A 232 7.79 13.34 9.68
C ILE A 232 8.74 14.02 10.67
N ARG A 233 8.83 15.35 10.59
CA ARG A 233 9.78 16.14 11.40
C ARG A 233 9.15 16.79 12.62
N ASP A 234 7.90 17.27 12.51
CA ASP A 234 7.16 17.83 13.64
C ASP A 234 5.68 17.46 13.51
N GLN A 235 5.19 16.66 14.45
CA GLN A 235 3.75 16.55 14.67
C GLN A 235 3.41 17.63 15.70
N GLU A 236 3.05 18.84 15.25
CA GLU A 236 2.22 19.66 16.12
C GLU A 236 1.04 18.78 16.57
N ASP A 237 0.77 18.73 17.88
CA ASP A 237 -0.41 18.07 18.43
C ASP A 237 -1.63 18.55 17.64
N ARG A 238 -2.07 17.76 16.64
CA ARG A 238 -3.21 18.12 15.80
C ARG A 238 -4.41 18.20 16.73
N LYS A 239 -4.76 19.41 17.15
CA LYS A 239 -5.94 19.65 17.97
C LYS A 239 -7.12 19.10 17.19
N PRO A 240 -7.93 18.21 17.77
CA PRO A 240 -9.05 17.64 17.06
C PRO A 240 -9.95 18.78 16.57
N ILE A 241 -10.22 18.81 15.26
CA ILE A 241 -11.12 19.80 14.68
C ILE A 241 -12.51 19.57 15.28
N LEU A 242 -12.92 20.48 16.16
CA LEU A 242 -14.25 20.45 16.76
C LEU A 242 -15.25 20.91 15.71
N ARG A 243 -16.13 20.00 15.29
CA ARG A 243 -17.26 20.36 14.44
C ARG A 243 -18.26 21.17 15.25
N ILE A 244 -18.78 22.24 14.67
CA ILE A 244 -19.92 22.97 15.23
C ILE A 244 -21.12 22.03 15.14
N ALA A 245 -21.68 21.66 16.30
CA ALA A 245 -22.94 20.92 16.34
C ALA A 245 -24.09 21.92 16.13
N PRO A 246 -25.08 21.64 15.26
CA PRO A 246 -26.31 22.43 15.18
C PRO A 246 -27.04 22.45 16.53
N ASN A 247 -27.96 23.41 16.70
CA ASN A 247 -28.74 23.51 17.93
C ASN A 247 -29.52 22.20 18.17
N PRO A 248 -29.36 21.52 19.33
CA PRO A 248 -30.05 20.26 19.64
C PRO A 248 -31.57 20.31 19.51
N ASP A 249 -32.18 21.50 19.66
CA ASP A 249 -33.62 21.69 19.55
C ASP A 249 -34.16 21.55 18.12
N GLU A 250 -33.28 21.62 17.11
CA GLU A 250 -33.63 21.52 15.69
C GLU A 250 -33.48 20.09 15.12
N LEU A 251 -32.91 19.15 15.90
CA LEU A 251 -32.44 17.85 15.40
C LEU A 251 -33.32 16.65 15.81
N GLY A 252 -34.38 16.86 16.60
CA GLY A 252 -35.29 15.80 17.03
C GLY A 252 -34.69 14.78 18.01
N LEU A 253 -35.36 13.63 18.16
CA LEU A 253 -35.04 12.58 19.14
C LEU A 253 -34.37 11.36 18.50
N THR A 254 -33.49 10.70 19.25
CA THR A 254 -32.88 9.42 18.88
C THR A 254 -33.92 8.30 18.87
N SER A 255 -33.61 7.20 18.19
CA SER A 255 -34.31 5.93 18.41
C SER A 255 -34.29 5.52 19.89
N PRO A 256 -35.32 4.79 20.38
CA PRO A 256 -35.35 4.30 21.75
C PRO A 256 -34.16 3.39 22.05
N ASN A 257 -33.57 3.53 23.23
CA ASN A 257 -32.55 2.59 23.70
C ASN A 257 -33.16 1.30 24.26
N ASP A 258 -32.33 0.39 24.79
CA ASP A 258 -32.74 -0.88 25.39
C ASP A 258 -33.76 -0.75 26.55
N LYS A 259 -33.96 0.47 27.09
CA LYS A 259 -34.94 0.80 28.14
C LYS A 259 -36.12 1.62 27.62
N GLY A 260 -36.30 1.71 26.29
CA GLY A 260 -37.37 2.47 25.65
C GLY A 260 -37.22 4.00 25.72
N ARG A 261 -36.08 4.52 26.18
CA ARG A 261 -35.88 5.97 26.36
C ARG A 261 -35.29 6.62 25.12
N GLN A 262 -35.78 7.80 24.79
CA GLN A 262 -35.28 8.62 23.69
C GLN A 262 -34.58 9.87 24.21
N TYR A 263 -33.62 10.38 23.45
CA TYR A 263 -32.79 11.53 23.83
C TYR A 263 -32.68 12.50 22.67
N LYS A 264 -32.46 13.79 22.92
CA LYS A 264 -32.23 14.77 21.84
C LYS A 264 -30.92 14.48 21.10
N HIS A 265 -30.96 14.53 19.77
CA HIS A 265 -29.75 14.55 18.94
C HIS A 265 -28.89 15.79 19.27
N GLY A 266 -27.59 15.75 18.96
CA GLY A 266 -26.69 16.87 19.29
C GLY A 266 -26.38 17.03 20.79
N THR A 267 -26.70 16.04 21.63
CA THR A 267 -26.36 16.05 23.07
C THR A 267 -25.42 14.90 23.46
N THR A 268 -24.70 15.04 24.58
CA THR A 268 -23.90 13.96 25.18
C THR A 268 -24.77 12.78 25.62
N SER A 269 -26.01 13.05 26.06
CA SER A 269 -27.00 12.03 26.40
C SER A 269 -27.45 11.22 25.19
N GLY A 270 -27.65 11.86 24.03
CA GLY A 270 -27.93 11.15 22.77
C GLY A 270 -26.80 10.22 22.34
N TYR A 271 -25.54 10.66 22.52
CA TYR A 271 -24.36 9.83 22.24
C TYR A 271 -24.20 8.67 23.25
N GLY A 272 -24.27 8.97 24.55
CA GLY A 272 -24.02 7.99 25.62
C GLY A 272 -25.22 7.07 25.85
N ALA A 273 -26.29 7.63 26.42
CA ALA A 273 -27.46 6.88 26.86
C ALA A 273 -28.37 6.42 25.70
N GLY A 274 -28.46 7.23 24.64
CA GLY A 274 -29.18 6.89 23.41
C GLY A 274 -28.39 6.00 22.44
N LYS A 275 -27.11 5.71 22.74
CA LYS A 275 -26.16 4.97 21.87
C LYS A 275 -26.09 5.49 20.41
N CYS A 276 -26.51 6.72 20.16
CA CYS A 276 -26.52 7.29 18.81
C CYS A 276 -25.09 7.59 18.33
N ARG A 277 -24.83 7.35 17.05
CA ARG A 277 -23.53 7.59 16.40
C ARG A 277 -23.66 8.50 15.16
N CYS A 278 -24.71 9.31 15.05
CA CYS A 278 -24.81 10.32 14.00
C CYS A 278 -23.72 11.40 14.18
N GLU A 279 -23.52 12.23 13.16
CA GLU A 279 -22.48 13.27 13.20
C GLU A 279 -22.70 14.31 14.30
N HIS A 280 -23.95 14.71 14.57
CA HIS A 280 -24.26 15.72 15.60
C HIS A 280 -24.01 15.20 17.02
N CYS A 281 -24.40 13.95 17.32
CA CYS A 281 -24.12 13.34 18.63
C CYS A 281 -22.62 13.10 18.84
N ARG A 282 -21.88 12.72 17.78
CA ARG A 282 -20.41 12.63 17.85
C ARG A 282 -19.78 14.00 18.11
N ALA A 283 -20.23 15.06 17.42
CA ALA A 283 -19.75 16.42 17.60
C ALA A 283 -19.98 16.94 19.02
N ALA A 284 -21.20 16.78 19.56
CA ALA A 284 -21.54 17.18 20.92
C ALA A 284 -20.67 16.49 21.99
N CYS A 285 -20.44 15.18 21.82
CA CYS A 285 -19.54 14.43 22.71
C CYS A 285 -18.08 14.91 22.59
N ALA A 286 -17.62 15.23 21.39
CA ALA A 286 -16.28 15.77 21.15
C ALA A 286 -16.09 17.16 21.79
N ILE A 287 -17.05 18.07 21.63
CA ILE A 287 -17.06 19.41 22.26
C ILE A 287 -17.02 19.27 23.78
N TYR A 288 -17.91 18.46 24.35
CA TYR A 288 -17.96 18.22 25.80
C TYR A 288 -16.62 17.70 26.35
N ARG A 289 -16.00 16.72 25.67
CA ARG A 289 -14.68 16.21 26.06
C ARG A 289 -13.59 17.26 25.94
N ALA A 290 -13.59 18.06 24.87
CA ALA A 290 -12.61 19.13 24.71
C ALA A 290 -12.73 20.20 25.82
N GLN A 291 -13.94 20.60 26.19
CA GLN A 291 -14.17 21.52 27.32
C GLN A 291 -13.65 20.93 28.65
N ARG A 292 -13.88 19.63 28.89
CA ARG A 292 -13.35 18.98 30.10
C ARG A 292 -11.83 18.93 30.12
N ARG A 293 -11.17 18.73 28.97
CA ARG A 293 -9.70 18.79 28.87
C ARG A 293 -9.17 20.19 29.17
N ALA A 294 -9.81 21.23 28.65
CA ALA A 294 -9.45 22.62 28.95
C ALA A 294 -9.57 22.94 30.46
N GLN A 295 -10.46 22.25 31.17
CA GLN A 295 -10.64 22.37 32.62
C GLN A 295 -9.78 21.37 33.44
N GLY A 296 -8.92 20.56 32.82
CA GLY A 296 -8.13 19.53 33.50
C GLY A 296 -8.95 18.35 34.07
N LYS A 297 -10.22 18.22 33.69
CA LYS A 297 -11.18 17.21 34.20
C LYS A 297 -11.33 15.99 33.29
N ASP A 298 -10.52 15.88 32.25
CA ASP A 298 -10.42 14.75 31.33
C ASP A 298 -8.94 14.51 31.08
N ASN A 299 -8.48 13.26 31.24
CA ASN A 299 -7.11 12.88 30.98
C ASN A 299 -7.10 12.14 29.64
N PRO A 300 -6.92 12.86 28.51
CA PRO A 300 -6.99 12.22 27.20
C PRO A 300 -5.92 11.13 27.14
N ARG A 301 -6.24 10.04 26.43
CA ARG A 301 -5.18 9.15 25.98
C ARG A 301 -4.17 10.04 25.25
N ALA A 302 -2.92 10.01 25.68
CA ALA A 302 -1.87 10.72 24.97
C ALA A 302 -2.02 10.39 23.47
N PRO A 303 -1.90 11.40 22.58
CA PRO A 303 -1.83 11.10 21.17
C PRO A 303 -0.81 9.99 21.00
N ARG A 304 -1.18 8.93 20.27
CA ARG A 304 -0.17 7.93 19.93
C ARG A 304 0.87 8.67 19.12
N THR A 305 2.05 8.89 19.70
CA THR A 305 3.21 9.32 18.93
C THR A 305 3.35 8.31 17.80
N LEU A 306 3.44 8.81 16.57
CA LEU A 306 3.73 7.94 15.45
C LEU A 306 5.10 7.33 15.73
N ASP A 307 5.11 6.03 15.94
CA ASP A 307 6.32 5.25 16.09
C ASP A 307 7.01 5.19 14.73
N THR A 308 7.83 6.21 14.44
CA THR A 308 8.59 6.38 13.20
C THR A 308 10.00 6.87 13.50
N ASP A 309 10.95 6.46 12.67
CA ASP A 309 12.35 6.89 12.62
C ASP A 309 12.55 8.08 11.65
N GLY A 310 11.46 8.77 11.30
CA GLY A 310 11.42 9.87 10.34
C GLY A 310 10.70 9.50 9.04
N HIS A 311 10.63 8.20 8.71
CA HIS A 311 9.88 7.74 7.54
C HIS A 311 8.39 8.04 7.63
N ILE A 312 7.76 8.29 6.48
CA ILE A 312 6.34 8.56 6.39
C ILE A 312 5.58 7.23 6.26
N PRO A 313 4.78 6.81 7.26
CA PRO A 313 3.94 5.61 7.12
C PRO A 313 2.92 5.82 6.01
N ASN A 314 2.73 4.81 5.16
CA ASN A 314 1.80 4.91 4.01
C ASN A 314 0.37 5.19 4.51
N ASP A 315 -0.05 4.46 5.53
CA ASP A 315 -1.39 4.62 6.09
C ASP A 315 -1.60 5.98 6.75
N TRP A 316 -0.56 6.56 7.34
CA TRP A 316 -0.64 7.92 7.88
C TRP A 316 -0.86 8.92 6.75
N PHE A 317 0.04 9.00 5.76
CA PHE A 317 -0.09 9.95 4.66
C PHE A 317 -1.42 9.77 3.91
N ARG A 318 -1.82 8.52 3.68
CA ARG A 318 -3.10 8.17 3.05
C ARG A 318 -4.30 8.76 3.80
N ASN A 319 -4.33 8.65 5.12
CA ASN A 319 -5.48 9.06 5.93
C ASN A 319 -5.44 10.56 6.30
N ASP A 320 -4.24 11.11 6.49
CA ASP A 320 -4.03 12.46 7.03
C ASP A 320 -3.84 13.54 5.97
N ALA A 321 -3.38 13.18 4.76
CA ALA A 321 -3.15 14.11 3.66
C ALA A 321 -3.95 13.73 2.41
N TRP A 322 -3.76 12.52 1.90
CA TRP A 322 -4.28 12.12 0.59
C TRP A 322 -5.80 11.98 0.53
N ASN A 323 -6.41 11.11 1.35
CA ASN A 323 -7.86 10.88 1.32
C ASN A 323 -8.67 12.17 1.62
N PRO A 324 -8.25 13.04 2.57
CA PRO A 324 -8.87 14.35 2.73
C PRO A 324 -8.79 15.22 1.48
N ALA A 325 -7.63 15.26 0.80
CA ALA A 325 -7.43 16.04 -0.43
C ALA A 325 -8.31 15.51 -1.58
N VAL A 326 -8.32 14.19 -1.82
CA VAL A 326 -9.18 13.55 -2.82
C VAL A 326 -10.66 13.86 -2.57
N LYS A 327 -11.09 13.83 -1.30
CA LYS A 327 -12.47 14.16 -0.93
C LYS A 327 -12.79 15.64 -1.19
N LYS A 328 -11.87 16.56 -0.85
CA LYS A 328 -12.03 18.00 -1.11
C LYS A 328 -12.06 18.31 -2.62
N ALA A 329 -11.31 17.56 -3.41
CA ALA A 329 -11.30 17.64 -4.87
C ALA A 329 -12.59 17.10 -5.53
N GLY A 330 -13.54 16.55 -4.75
CA GLY A 330 -14.80 16.04 -5.27
C GLY A 330 -14.69 14.73 -6.05
N LEU A 331 -13.57 14.02 -5.93
CA LEU A 331 -13.33 12.78 -6.65
C LEU A 331 -13.91 11.57 -5.92
N GLU A 332 -14.21 10.51 -6.68
CA GLU A 332 -14.79 9.28 -6.13
C GLU A 332 -13.88 8.62 -5.07
N LYS A 333 -14.52 7.90 -4.14
CA LYS A 333 -13.79 7.06 -3.18
C LYS A 333 -13.03 5.97 -3.94
N GLY A 334 -11.70 6.02 -3.91
CA GLY A 334 -10.88 4.94 -4.46
C GLY A 334 -9.56 5.37 -5.08
N VAL A 335 -9.36 6.67 -5.34
CA VAL A 335 -8.08 7.19 -5.84
C VAL A 335 -7.01 7.05 -4.76
N ARG A 336 -5.97 6.25 -5.02
CA ARG A 336 -4.86 5.97 -4.12
C ARG A 336 -3.64 6.79 -4.54
N VAL A 337 -2.73 7.03 -3.61
CA VAL A 337 -1.42 7.64 -3.90
C VAL A 337 -0.69 6.86 -5.00
N HIS A 338 -0.75 5.52 -4.98
CA HIS A 338 -0.13 4.68 -6.02
C HIS A 338 -0.70 4.89 -7.43
N ASP A 339 -1.87 5.50 -7.56
CA ASP A 339 -2.45 5.81 -8.86
C ASP A 339 -1.73 7.00 -9.52
N LEU A 340 -0.98 7.83 -8.76
CA LEU A 340 -0.03 8.81 -9.31
C LEU A 340 1.05 8.13 -10.15
N ARG A 341 1.61 7.03 -9.65
CA ARG A 341 2.58 6.23 -10.40
C ARG A 341 1.96 5.65 -11.68
N HIS A 342 0.69 5.24 -11.64
CA HIS A 342 -0.03 4.80 -12.85
C HIS A 342 -0.24 5.97 -13.83
N ALA A 343 -0.57 7.14 -13.33
CA ALA A 343 -0.72 8.36 -14.12
C ALA A 343 0.61 8.78 -14.76
N HIS A 344 1.73 8.76 -14.02
CA HIS A 344 3.06 9.03 -14.56
C HIS A 344 3.35 8.16 -15.80
N ALA A 345 3.19 6.84 -15.69
CA ALA A 345 3.45 5.94 -16.80
C ALA A 345 2.55 6.24 -18.01
N SER A 346 1.25 6.48 -17.76
CA SER A 346 0.30 6.81 -18.81
C SER A 346 0.61 8.14 -19.48
N TRP A 347 0.95 9.18 -18.73
CA TRP A 347 1.19 10.53 -19.25
C TRP A 347 2.48 10.59 -20.05
N VAL A 348 3.53 9.92 -19.57
CA VAL A 348 4.81 9.83 -20.30
C VAL A 348 4.63 9.08 -21.62
N LEU A 349 3.85 7.99 -21.63
CA LEU A 349 3.49 7.29 -22.87
C LEU A 349 2.64 8.16 -23.81
N ALA A 350 1.61 8.83 -23.29
CA ALA A 350 0.75 9.72 -24.05
C ALA A 350 1.51 10.92 -24.64
N GLY A 351 2.55 11.38 -23.93
CA GLY A 351 3.50 12.39 -24.41
C GLY A 351 4.46 11.91 -25.50
N GLY A 352 4.36 10.64 -25.92
CA GLY A 352 5.12 10.06 -27.03
C GLY A 352 6.42 9.36 -26.64
N ALA A 353 6.65 9.10 -25.34
CA ALA A 353 7.81 8.31 -24.93
C ALA A 353 7.67 6.83 -25.33
N ASP A 354 8.81 6.19 -25.60
CA ASP A 354 8.86 4.78 -25.91
C ASP A 354 8.57 3.89 -24.67
N LEU A 355 7.98 2.72 -24.90
CA LEU A 355 7.60 1.78 -23.84
C LEU A 355 8.80 1.29 -23.02
N GLN A 356 9.98 1.14 -23.64
CA GLN A 356 11.21 0.79 -22.95
C GLN A 356 11.66 1.90 -22.02
N VAL A 357 11.55 3.17 -22.42
CA VAL A 357 11.87 4.33 -21.57
C VAL A 357 10.98 4.33 -20.33
N VAL A 358 9.67 4.11 -20.50
CA VAL A 358 8.73 4.04 -19.38
C VAL A 358 9.01 2.84 -18.48
N LYS A 359 9.31 1.68 -19.05
CA LYS A 359 9.72 0.48 -18.30
C LYS A 359 10.97 0.74 -17.45
N GLU A 360 11.97 1.41 -17.99
CA GLU A 360 13.21 1.76 -17.30
C GLU A 360 12.97 2.76 -16.18
N ARG A 361 12.25 3.85 -16.46
CA ARG A 361 11.90 4.88 -15.47
C ARG A 361 11.09 4.32 -14.31
N MET A 362 10.13 3.46 -14.61
CA MET A 362 9.31 2.75 -13.63
C MET A 362 10.10 1.65 -12.90
N GLY A 363 11.19 1.15 -13.47
CA GLY A 363 11.87 -0.04 -12.97
C GLY A 363 10.92 -1.23 -12.94
N HIS A 364 10.40 -1.64 -14.09
CA HIS A 364 9.67 -2.91 -14.24
C HIS A 364 10.61 -4.03 -14.70
N GLY A 365 10.55 -5.19 -14.02
CA GLY A 365 11.38 -6.34 -14.35
C GLY A 365 10.94 -7.06 -15.63
N SER A 366 9.68 -6.85 -16.05
CA SER A 366 9.11 -7.40 -17.28
C SER A 366 8.32 -6.32 -18.02
N ILE A 367 8.44 -6.32 -19.35
CA ILE A 367 7.73 -5.39 -20.24
C ILE A 367 6.21 -5.56 -20.17
N THR A 368 5.71 -6.77 -19.92
CA THR A 368 4.28 -7.07 -19.76
C THR A 368 3.62 -6.26 -18.64
N THR A 369 4.40 -5.84 -17.63
CA THR A 369 3.88 -4.96 -16.58
C THR A 369 3.61 -3.54 -17.12
N THR A 370 4.42 -3.07 -18.06
CA THR A 370 4.29 -1.76 -18.70
C THR A 370 3.27 -1.78 -19.85
N GLU A 371 3.11 -2.90 -20.56
CA GLU A 371 2.08 -3.06 -21.61
C GLU A 371 0.67 -2.73 -21.11
N ARG A 372 0.43 -2.89 -19.81
CA ARG A 372 -0.83 -2.50 -19.16
C ARG A 372 -1.19 -1.03 -19.32
N TYR A 373 -0.27 -0.13 -19.71
CA TYR A 373 -0.59 1.27 -19.98
C TYR A 373 -0.85 1.56 -21.46
N LEU A 374 -0.66 0.61 -22.37
CA LEU A 374 -0.87 0.87 -23.81
C LEU A 374 -2.33 1.20 -24.14
N HIS A 375 -3.28 0.62 -23.40
CA HIS A 375 -4.71 0.88 -23.59
C HIS A 375 -5.15 2.30 -23.19
N THR A 376 -4.28 3.08 -22.54
CA THR A 376 -4.59 4.45 -22.11
C THR A 376 -4.13 5.49 -23.13
N LEU A 377 -3.43 5.04 -24.18
CA LEU A 377 -3.09 5.90 -25.31
C LEU A 377 -4.39 6.27 -26.05
N PRO A 378 -4.58 7.55 -26.41
CA PRO A 378 -5.67 7.91 -27.31
C PRO A 378 -5.52 7.15 -28.64
N ASP A 379 -6.61 6.97 -29.39
CA ASP A 379 -6.63 6.41 -30.76
C ASP A 379 -5.80 7.21 -31.79
N THR A 380 -4.96 8.15 -31.30
CA THR A 380 -3.97 8.91 -32.05
C THR A 380 -2.70 8.11 -32.33
N ALA A 381 -2.59 6.83 -31.95
CA ALA A 381 -1.40 6.00 -32.20
C ALA A 381 -0.97 6.05 -33.68
N ASP A 382 -1.92 6.05 -34.60
CA ASP A 382 -1.68 6.17 -36.04
C ASP A 382 -1.18 7.57 -36.44
N LYS A 383 -1.74 8.64 -35.85
CA LYS A 383 -1.25 10.02 -36.04
C LYS A 383 0.17 10.21 -35.47
N THR A 384 0.48 9.58 -34.35
CA THR A 384 1.83 9.59 -33.76
C THR A 384 2.81 8.85 -34.66
N ALA A 385 2.43 7.69 -35.21
CA ALA A 385 3.23 6.95 -36.17
C ALA A 385 3.50 7.75 -37.45
N LEU A 386 2.47 8.43 -38.00
CA LEU A 386 2.61 9.31 -39.15
C LEU A 386 3.50 10.53 -38.85
N THR A 387 3.38 11.13 -37.68
CA THR A 387 4.26 12.23 -37.23
C THR A 387 5.71 11.78 -37.13
N ALA A 388 5.96 10.62 -36.51
CA ALA A 388 7.29 10.03 -36.39
C ALA A 388 7.91 9.74 -37.78
N LEU A 389 7.13 9.14 -38.69
CA LEU A 389 7.56 8.87 -40.06
C LEU A 389 7.87 10.16 -40.83
N SER A 390 7.04 11.19 -40.65
CA SER A 390 7.23 12.51 -41.29
C SER A 390 8.50 13.20 -40.79
N ASN A 391 8.79 13.13 -39.49
CA ASN A 391 10.02 13.66 -38.91
C ASN A 391 11.29 12.98 -39.48
N ILE A 392 11.23 11.67 -39.74
CA ILE A 392 12.33 10.93 -40.36
C ILE A 392 12.47 11.30 -41.85
N ARG A 393 11.38 11.38 -42.60
CA ARG A 393 11.39 11.79 -44.02
C ARG A 393 11.91 13.21 -44.21
N ASN A 394 11.46 14.15 -43.38
CA ASN A 394 11.89 15.55 -43.40
C ASN A 394 13.33 15.77 -42.91
N ARG A 395 13.95 14.74 -42.32
CA ARG A 395 15.38 14.75 -41.98
C ARG A 395 16.26 14.62 -43.21
N SER A 396 15.75 14.01 -44.29
CA SER A 396 16.47 13.83 -45.55
C SER A 396 16.42 15.05 -46.47
N THR A 397 15.52 16.02 -46.20
CA THR A 397 15.33 17.25 -46.98
C THR A 397 16.02 18.48 -46.38
N LYS A 398 16.71 18.33 -45.24
CA LYS A 398 17.47 19.39 -44.55
C LYS A 398 19.00 19.28 -44.75
N LYS A 399 19.45 18.57 -45.78
CA LYS A 399 20.86 18.49 -46.15
C LYS A 399 21.20 19.45 -47.26
#